data_AF-A0A243ATC8-F1
#
_entry.id   AF-A0A243ATC8-F1
#
_cell.length_a   1.000
_cell.length_b   1.000
_cell.length_c   1.000
_cell.angle_alpha   90.00
_cell.angle_beta   90.00
_cell.angle_gamma   90.00
#
_symmetry.space_group_name_H-M   'P 1'
#
loop_
_entity.id
_entity.type
_entity.pdbx_description
1 polymer ?
#
loop_
_entity_poly.entity_id
_entity_poly.type
_entity_poly.pdbx_seq_one_letter_code
_entity_poly.pdbx_strand_id
1 'polypeptide(L)' 'MSIEPYINLRKTGKEIDEIQKQYLLSEATVLTLELGYKCYEKNISLDKAINLVDKIVVLNANDTKHTSFSPSVHI' A
#
# COMPACT_ATOMS: atom_id res chain seq x y z
N MET A 1 2.21 -11.22 -12.78
CA MET A 1 3.08 -12.02 -11.89
C MET A 1 2.24 -12.52 -10.72
N SER A 2 2.47 -13.75 -10.22
CA SER A 2 1.83 -14.25 -8.98
C SER A 2 2.62 -13.86 -7.73
N ILE A 3 2.05 -14.07 -6.53
CA ILE A 3 2.65 -13.61 -5.28
C ILE A 3 3.92 -14.37 -4.88
N GLU A 4 4.02 -15.67 -5.15
CA GLU A 4 5.18 -16.50 -4.76
C GLU A 4 6.50 -16.04 -5.41
N PRO A 5 6.58 -15.85 -6.74
CA PRO A 5 7.81 -15.32 -7.35
C PRO A 5 8.11 -13.89 -6.88
N TYR A 6 7.09 -13.08 -6.60
CA TYR A 6 7.29 -11.74 -6.05
C TYR A 6 7.94 -11.78 -4.66
N ILE A 7 7.45 -12.65 -3.77
CA ILE A 7 8.04 -12.88 -2.43
C ILE A 7 9.52 -13.27 -2.56
N ASN A 8 9.84 -14.19 -3.49
CA ASN A 8 11.21 -14.63 -3.68
C ASN A 8 12.12 -13.48 -4.15
N LEU A 9 11.67 -12.65 -5.09
CA LEU A 9 12.44 -11.48 -5.55
C LEU A 9 12.66 -10.48 -4.41
N ARG A 10 11.63 -10.18 -3.61
CA ARG A 10 11.77 -9.27 -2.46
C ARG A 10 12.73 -9.83 -1.40
N LYS A 11 12.66 -11.14 -1.11
CA LYS A 11 13.60 -11.82 -0.19
C LYS A 11 15.05 -11.79 -0.70
N THR A 12 15.28 -11.72 -2.00
CA THR A 12 16.62 -11.54 -2.59
C THR A 12 17.12 -10.09 -2.53
N GLY A 13 16.33 -9.16 -1.99
CA GLY A 13 16.70 -7.75 -1.83
C GLY A 13 16.40 -6.88 -3.05
N LYS A 14 15.64 -7.37 -4.03
CA LYS A 14 15.22 -6.53 -5.17
C LYS A 14 14.20 -5.49 -4.74
N GLU A 15 14.36 -4.27 -5.21
CA GLU A 15 13.46 -3.17 -4.93
C GLU A 15 12.18 -3.23 -5.76
N ILE A 16 11.11 -2.58 -5.26
CA ILE A 16 9.79 -2.57 -5.92
C ILE A 16 9.89 -2.03 -7.34
N ASP A 17 10.59 -0.91 -7.53
CA ASP A 17 10.78 -0.26 -8.84
C ASP A 17 11.53 -1.14 -9.83
N GLU A 18 12.49 -1.93 -9.35
CA GLU A 18 13.24 -2.87 -10.17
C GLU A 18 12.34 -3.99 -10.67
N ILE A 19 11.51 -4.55 -9.78
CA ILE A 19 10.55 -5.61 -10.14
C ILE A 19 9.47 -5.03 -11.08
N GLN A 20 8.98 -3.82 -10.82
CA GLN A 20 8.00 -3.17 -11.67
C GLN A 20 8.50 -3.01 -13.11
N LYS A 21 9.72 -2.46 -13.27
CA LYS A 21 10.33 -2.24 -14.59
C LYS A 21 10.68 -3.55 -15.28
N GLN A 22 11.28 -4.51 -14.56
CA GLN A 22 11.71 -5.79 -15.11
C GLN A 22 10.55 -6.61 -15.68
N TYR A 23 9.37 -6.55 -15.03
CA TYR A 23 8.21 -7.35 -15.40
C TYR A 23 7.07 -6.53 -16.03
N LEU A 24 7.31 -5.24 -16.32
CA LEU A 24 6.34 -4.31 -16.92
C LEU A 24 4.99 -4.30 -16.20
N LEU A 25 5.04 -4.30 -14.86
CA LEU A 25 3.84 -4.32 -14.03
C LEU A 25 3.27 -2.91 -13.90
N SER A 26 1.93 -2.81 -13.88
CA SER A 26 1.28 -1.56 -13.50
C SER A 26 1.55 -1.26 -12.02
N GLU A 27 1.49 0.03 -11.66
CA GLU A 27 1.65 0.49 -10.28
C GLU A 27 0.66 -0.22 -9.34
N ALA A 28 -0.62 -0.26 -9.71
CA ALA A 28 -1.66 -0.94 -8.93
C ALA A 28 -1.35 -2.44 -8.70
N THR A 29 -0.78 -3.11 -9.70
CA THR A 29 -0.38 -4.53 -9.57
C THR A 29 0.77 -4.67 -8.58
N VAL A 30 1.79 -3.81 -8.68
CA VAL A 30 2.96 -3.89 -7.79
C VAL A 30 2.59 -3.57 -6.35
N LEU A 31 1.70 -2.60 -6.13
CA LEU A 31 1.20 -2.26 -4.80
C LEU A 31 0.39 -3.41 -4.18
N THR A 32 -0.43 -4.09 -4.99
CA THR A 32 -1.18 -5.27 -4.54
C THR A 32 -0.22 -6.41 -4.14
N LEU A 33 0.84 -6.62 -4.93
CA LEU A 33 1.87 -7.62 -4.61
C LEU A 33 2.67 -7.25 -3.37
N GLU A 34 3.04 -5.97 -3.19
CA GLU A 34 3.75 -5.50 -1.99
C GLU A 34 2.86 -5.62 -0.74
N LEU A 35 1.57 -5.32 -0.84
CA LEU A 35 0.63 -5.56 0.26
C LEU A 35 0.60 -7.05 0.64
N GLY A 36 0.49 -7.93 -0.34
CA GLY A 36 0.56 -9.38 -0.12
C GLY A 36 1.88 -9.83 0.51
N TYR A 37 3.00 -9.27 0.05
CA TYR A 37 4.33 -9.51 0.61
C TYR A 37 4.42 -9.08 2.09
N LYS A 38 3.93 -7.89 2.43
CA LYS A 38 3.91 -7.39 3.82
C LYS A 38 3.02 -8.24 4.73
N CYS A 39 1.90 -8.72 4.22
CA CYS A 39 1.04 -9.66 4.95
C CYS A 39 1.78 -10.98 5.23
N TYR A 40 2.48 -11.51 4.22
CA TYR A 40 3.32 -12.70 4.35
C TYR A 40 4.45 -12.51 5.39
N GLU A 41 5.20 -11.40 5.32
CA GLU A 41 6.29 -11.11 6.28
C GLU A 41 5.79 -11.05 7.73
N LYS A 42 4.61 -10.48 7.95
CA LYS A 42 4.04 -10.30 9.29
C LYS A 42 3.20 -11.49 9.75
N ASN A 43 3.08 -12.53 8.94
CA ASN A 43 2.17 -13.66 9.18
C ASN A 43 0.72 -13.21 9.47
N ILE A 44 0.26 -12.20 8.73
CA ILE A 44 -1.10 -11.65 8.81
C ILE A 44 -1.90 -12.19 7.63
N SER A 45 -3.09 -12.73 7.88
CA SER A 45 -3.99 -13.12 6.79
C SER A 45 -4.51 -11.89 6.06
N LEU A 46 -4.73 -11.99 4.74
CA LEU A 46 -5.20 -10.87 3.93
C LEU A 46 -6.51 -10.30 4.47
N ASP A 47 -7.45 -11.15 4.91
CA ASP A 47 -8.71 -10.71 5.51
C ASP A 47 -8.49 -9.84 6.76
N LYS A 48 -7.49 -10.17 7.59
CA LYS A 48 -7.16 -9.36 8.78
C LYS A 48 -6.53 -8.03 8.38
N ALA A 49 -5.70 -8.02 7.34
CA ALA A 49 -5.11 -6.78 6.82
C ALA A 49 -6.19 -5.85 6.24
N ILE A 50 -7.13 -6.38 5.45
CA ILE A 50 -8.27 -5.62 4.91
C ILE A 50 -9.13 -5.05 6.06
N ASN A 51 -9.49 -5.89 7.02
CA ASN A 51 -10.25 -5.45 8.20
C ASN A 51 -9.53 -4.34 9.00
N LEU A 52 -8.20 -4.35 9.03
CA LEU A 52 -7.42 -3.31 9.70
C LEU A 52 -7.46 -2.00 8.90
N VAL A 53 -7.33 -2.07 7.57
CA VAL A 53 -7.46 -0.91 6.69
C VAL A 53 -8.84 -0.26 6.84
N ASP A 54 -9.91 -1.06 6.80
CA ASP A 54 -11.28 -0.54 6.97
C ASP A 54 -11.45 0.17 8.32
N LYS A 55 -10.89 -0.39 9.39
CA LYS A 55 -10.92 0.23 10.73
C LYS A 55 -10.11 1.54 10.79
N ILE A 56 -8.97 1.60 10.11
CA ILE A 56 -8.15 2.82 10.04
C ILE A 56 -8.88 3.90 9.22
N VAL A 57 -9.51 3.54 8.10
CA VAL A 57 -10.29 4.46 7.27
C VAL A 57 -11.50 5.01 8.06
N VAL A 58 -12.16 4.17 8.87
CA VAL A 58 -13.26 4.61 9.75
C VAL A 58 -12.78 5.58 10.83
N LEU A 59 -11.55 5.42 11.35
CA LEU A 59 -10.98 6.37 12.30
C LEU A 59 -10.65 7.73 11.65
N ASN A 60 -10.14 7.72 10.41
CA ASN A 60 -9.73 8.94 9.70
C ASN A 60 -10.91 9.78 9.15
N ALA A 61 -12.11 9.19 9.04
CA ALA A 61 -13.31 9.93 8.65
C ALA A 61 -13.81 10.91 9.73
N ASN A 62 -13.44 10.69 11.00
CA ASN A 62 -13.87 11.52 12.13
C ASN A 62 -12.92 12.70 12.43
N ASP A 63 -11.74 12.74 11.82
CA ASP A 63 -10.75 13.83 11.95
C ASP A 63 -10.96 14.99 10.95
N THR A 64 -12.18 15.17 10.44
CA THR A 64 -12.53 16.28 9.53
C THR A 64 -12.92 17.59 10.22
N LYS A 65 -12.67 17.75 11.53
CA LYS A 65 -12.86 19.04 12.22
C LYS A 65 -11.53 19.74 12.48
N HIS A 66 -11.36 20.87 11.80
CA HIS A 66 -10.28 21.87 11.88
C HIS A 66 -9.09 21.73 10.93
N THR A 67 -9.36 21.81 9.63
CA THR A 67 -8.49 22.61 8.75
C THR A 67 -9.34 23.67 8.07
N SER A 68 -9.46 24.84 8.71
CA SER A 68 -9.94 26.05 8.04
C SER A 68 -8.86 26.48 7.05
N PHE A 69 -9.07 26.21 5.77
CA PHE A 69 -8.31 26.86 4.72
C PHE A 69 -8.79 28.32 4.64
N SER A 70 -8.00 29.25 5.19
CA SER A 70 -8.14 30.68 4.88
C SER A 70 -7.57 30.92 3.48
N PRO A 71 -8.37 31.39 2.51
CA PRO A 71 -7.83 31.82 1.22
C PRO A 71 -7.22 33.22 1.41
N SER A 72 -5.93 33.26 1.70
CA SER A 72 -5.15 34.50 1.59
C SER A 72 -4.75 34.69 0.12
N VAL A 73 -5.57 35.40 -0.65
CA VAL A 73 -5.12 36.03 -1.90
C VAL A 73 -5.62 37.48 -1.89
N HIS A 74 -4.71 38.40 -1.54
CA HIS A 74 -4.82 39.80 -1.90
C HIS A 74 -4.39 39.95 -3.36
N ILE A 75 -5.21 40.66 -4.15
CA ILE A 75 -4.80 41.42 -5.33
C ILE A 75 -4.83 42.89 -4.91
#